data_AF-A0A8C8BNC7-F1
#
_entry.id   AF-A0A8C8BNC7-F1
#
_cell.length_a   1.000
_cell.length_b   1.000
_cell.length_c   1.000
_cell.angle_alpha   90.00
_cell.angle_beta   90.00
_cell.angle_gamma   90.00
#
_symmetry.space_group_name_H-M   'P 1'
#
loop_
_entity.id
_entity.type
_entity.pdbx_description
1 polymer ?
#
loop_
_entity_poly.entity_id
_entity_poly.type
_entity_poly.pdbx_seq_one_letter_code
_entity_poly.pdbx_strand_id
1 'polypeptide(L)'
;MVEINENLEKEEVGSLVFLLRDYAPRMKMAKDKSFLALVIDLEKLNLVAPNQLDLLENCFQSIHRMDLIRKIQKYRHEVYVNALQASLPNLSLIDPPYNSGVIFVLHVPQVFDDQYRMQSQPLGICLIIDCIGNDTDVLDETFRGLGYDVHCHRYLNMNTMNQTLLEVARLQKHRNCDSFICILVSRGSPQSIFCTDHTFSGFPLEQIKKYFTADSCPELLGKPKLFFIQSYIVPENEQECTSLLEIDGNDEKIMANTKIPWKVTIPQVADIFWSQCKVDVSTLEKSPSSSSYYLRCLAELLRNPRKR
;
A
#
# COMPACT_ATOMS: atom_id res chain seq x y z
N MET A 1 -6.85 -22.92 18.76
CA MET A 1 -6.38 -24.23 18.25
C MET A 1 -7.51 -25.20 17.90
N VAL A 2 -8.55 -25.35 18.73
CA VAL A 2 -9.71 -26.24 18.44
C VAL A 2 -10.44 -25.83 17.16
N GLU A 3 -10.69 -24.53 16.96
CA GLU A 3 -11.30 -24.02 15.72
C GLU A 3 -10.43 -24.26 14.46
N ILE A 4 -9.09 -24.32 14.60
CA ILE A 4 -8.19 -24.60 13.46
C ILE A 4 -8.29 -26.10 13.11
N ASN A 5 -8.40 -26.97 14.12
CA ASN A 5 -8.56 -28.41 13.93
C ASN A 5 -9.85 -28.75 13.16
N GLU A 6 -10.94 -28.03 13.39
CA GLU A 6 -12.23 -28.27 12.71
C GLU A 6 -12.23 -27.86 11.23
N ASN A 7 -11.25 -27.06 10.80
CA ASN A 7 -11.15 -26.53 9.44
C ASN A 7 -10.02 -27.18 8.62
N LEU A 8 -9.45 -28.28 9.10
CA LEU A 8 -8.40 -29.03 8.43
C LEU A 8 -8.91 -30.40 8.00
N GLU A 9 -8.80 -30.68 6.71
CA GLU A 9 -9.07 -31.99 6.14
C GLU A 9 -7.92 -32.97 6.41
N LYS A 10 -8.22 -34.27 6.39
CA LYS A 10 -7.23 -35.32 6.70
C LYS A 10 -6.00 -35.28 5.77
N GLU A 11 -6.19 -34.92 4.50
CA GLU A 11 -5.13 -34.79 3.50
C GLU A 11 -4.19 -33.61 3.82
N GLU A 12 -4.75 -32.51 4.31
CA GLU A 12 -3.99 -31.31 4.69
C GLU A 12 -3.17 -31.55 5.94
N VAL A 13 -3.73 -32.29 6.92
CA VAL A 13 -2.97 -32.75 8.09
C VAL A 13 -1.81 -33.66 7.66
N GLY A 14 -2.01 -34.49 6.63
CA GLY A 14 -0.94 -35.28 6.01
C GLY A 14 0.18 -34.42 5.42
N SER A 15 -0.18 -33.34 4.71
CA SER A 15 0.76 -32.37 4.15
C SER A 15 1.55 -31.61 5.23
N LEU A 16 0.90 -31.24 6.34
CA LEU A 16 1.57 -30.63 7.49
C LEU A 16 2.57 -31.61 8.13
N VAL A 17 2.16 -32.86 8.33
CA VAL A 17 3.04 -33.91 8.87
C VAL A 17 4.27 -34.11 7.98
N PHE A 18 4.12 -33.99 6.66
CA PHE A 18 5.24 -34.04 5.72
C PHE A 18 6.19 -32.86 5.89
N LEU A 19 5.68 -31.62 5.86
CA LEU A 19 6.48 -30.40 6.01
C LEU A 19 7.24 -30.33 7.34
N LEU A 20 6.67 -30.91 8.40
CA LEU A 20 7.26 -30.91 9.74
C LEU A 20 8.37 -31.94 9.93
N ARG A 21 8.64 -32.83 8.95
CA ARG A 21 9.72 -33.82 9.05
C ARG A 21 11.09 -33.18 9.20
N ASP A 22 11.30 -32.05 8.54
CA ASP A 22 12.58 -31.32 8.55
C ASP A 22 12.84 -30.64 9.90
N TYR A 23 11.76 -30.30 10.63
CA TYR A 23 11.82 -29.59 11.91
C TYR A 23 11.74 -30.54 13.12
N ALA A 24 11.10 -31.70 12.97
CA ALA A 24 10.90 -32.66 14.05
C ALA A 24 11.28 -34.10 13.64
N PRO A 25 12.58 -34.42 13.44
CA PRO A 25 13.05 -35.73 12.99
C PRO A 25 12.73 -36.89 13.96
N ARG A 26 12.51 -36.57 15.24
CA ARG A 26 12.25 -37.54 16.33
C ARG A 26 10.76 -37.80 16.58
N MET A 27 9.86 -37.13 15.87
CA MET A 27 8.42 -37.28 16.09
C MET A 27 7.95 -38.62 15.50
N LYS A 28 7.39 -39.50 16.34
CA LYS A 28 6.77 -40.76 15.87
C LYS A 28 5.55 -40.42 15.01
N MET A 29 5.68 -40.43 13.69
CA MET A 29 4.59 -40.10 12.77
C MET A 29 3.66 -41.32 12.61
N ALA A 30 2.54 -41.34 13.33
CA ALA A 30 1.46 -42.29 13.07
C ALA A 30 0.68 -41.82 11.83
N LYS A 31 0.25 -42.76 10.98
CA LYS A 31 -0.40 -42.47 9.68
C LYS A 31 -1.72 -41.69 9.79
N ASP A 32 -2.32 -41.62 10.97
CA ASP A 32 -3.64 -41.02 11.21
C ASP A 32 -3.64 -40.06 12.43
N LYS A 33 -2.60 -39.24 12.58
CA LYS A 33 -2.60 -38.23 13.64
C LYS A 33 -3.60 -37.11 13.33
N SER A 34 -4.38 -36.73 14.34
CA SER A 34 -5.17 -35.49 14.29
C SER A 34 -4.26 -34.27 14.39
N PHE A 35 -4.75 -33.12 13.89
CA PHE A 35 -4.02 -31.85 14.01
C PHE A 35 -3.76 -31.46 15.47
N LEU A 36 -4.71 -31.70 16.39
CA LEU A 36 -4.47 -31.45 17.81
C LEU A 36 -3.35 -32.33 18.38
N ALA A 37 -3.29 -33.62 18.00
CA ALA A 37 -2.19 -34.49 18.42
C ALA A 37 -0.83 -34.02 17.87
N LEU A 38 -0.83 -33.48 16.65
CA LEU A 38 0.34 -32.87 16.03
C LEU A 38 0.82 -31.64 16.81
N VAL A 39 -0.08 -30.72 17.16
CA VAL A 39 0.25 -29.52 17.95
C VAL A 39 0.81 -29.89 19.32
N ILE A 40 0.20 -30.85 20.02
CA ILE A 40 0.68 -31.32 21.32
C ILE A 40 2.11 -31.86 21.24
N ASP A 41 2.45 -32.59 20.17
CA ASP A 41 3.81 -33.09 19.97
C ASP A 41 4.80 -31.95 19.67
N LEU A 42 4.39 -30.93 18.91
CA LEU A 42 5.21 -29.75 18.65
C LEU A 42 5.44 -28.91 19.92
N GLU A 43 4.43 -28.81 20.80
CA GLU A 43 4.55 -28.15 22.11
C GLU A 43 5.54 -28.89 23.02
N LYS A 44 5.49 -30.22 23.08
CA LYS A 44 6.47 -31.03 23.83
C LYS A 44 7.91 -30.85 23.35
N LEU A 45 8.08 -30.49 22.07
CA LEU A 45 9.38 -30.22 21.47
C LEU A 45 9.79 -28.74 21.58
N ASN A 46 8.98 -27.89 22.23
CA ASN A 46 9.15 -26.43 22.31
C ASN A 46 9.25 -25.74 20.94
N LEU A 47 8.66 -26.35 19.91
CA LEU A 47 8.60 -25.78 18.56
C LEU A 47 7.39 -24.85 18.40
N VAL A 48 6.35 -25.08 19.20
CA VAL A 48 5.13 -24.30 19.25
C VAL A 48 4.80 -23.95 20.70
N ALA A 49 4.37 -22.72 20.94
CA ALA A 49 3.82 -22.26 22.21
C ALA A 49 2.78 -21.15 21.93
N PRO A 50 1.94 -20.74 22.91
CA PRO A 50 0.94 -19.69 22.69
C PRO A 50 1.50 -18.37 22.13
N ASN A 51 2.76 -18.06 22.43
CA ASN A 51 3.50 -16.88 21.94
C ASN A 51 4.46 -17.18 20.77
N GLN A 52 4.56 -18.44 20.34
CA GLN A 52 5.49 -18.93 19.32
C GLN A 52 4.74 -19.85 18.35
N LEU A 53 4.11 -19.25 17.35
CA LEU A 53 3.28 -19.96 16.35
C LEU A 53 3.84 -19.84 14.91
N ASP A 54 5.00 -19.21 14.75
CA ASP A 54 5.57 -18.86 13.43
C ASP A 54 5.82 -20.11 12.57
N LEU A 55 6.23 -21.22 13.19
CA LEU A 55 6.43 -22.50 12.52
C LEU A 55 5.12 -23.03 11.91
N LEU A 56 3.99 -22.85 12.61
CA LEU A 56 2.68 -23.27 12.12
C LEU A 56 2.16 -22.34 11.02
N GLU A 57 2.40 -21.03 11.15
CA GLU A 57 2.09 -20.05 10.10
C GLU A 57 2.83 -20.40 8.78
N ASN A 58 4.12 -20.71 8.86
CA ASN A 58 4.94 -21.11 7.71
C ASN A 58 4.45 -22.43 7.06
N CYS A 59 4.03 -23.40 7.88
CA CYS A 59 3.45 -24.64 7.38
C CYS A 59 2.12 -24.39 6.67
N PHE A 60 1.23 -23.56 7.21
CA PHE A 60 -0.02 -23.21 6.56
C PHE A 60 0.15 -22.39 5.28
N GLN A 61 1.18 -21.54 5.23
CA GLN A 61 1.55 -20.81 4.02
C GLN A 61 1.98 -21.76 2.90
N SER A 62 2.72 -22.82 3.27
CA SER A 62 3.24 -23.82 2.34
C SER A 62 2.15 -24.75 1.77
N ILE A 63 1.02 -24.91 2.47
CA ILE A 63 -0.19 -25.61 1.95
C ILE A 63 -1.24 -24.62 1.42
N HIS A 64 -0.89 -23.34 1.26
CA HIS A 64 -1.76 -22.26 0.77
C HIS A 64 -3.07 -22.06 1.57
N ARG A 65 -3.10 -22.47 2.85
CA ARG A 65 -4.26 -22.30 3.76
C ARG A 65 -4.20 -20.98 4.51
N MET A 66 -4.36 -19.89 3.75
CA MET A 66 -4.27 -18.52 4.26
C MET A 66 -5.36 -18.17 5.28
N ASP A 67 -6.50 -18.85 5.25
CA ASP A 67 -7.57 -18.72 6.26
C ASP A 67 -7.16 -19.23 7.64
N LEU A 68 -6.32 -20.26 7.70
CA LEU A 68 -5.81 -20.79 8.97
C LEU A 68 -4.68 -19.94 9.53
N ILE A 69 -3.85 -19.34 8.68
CA ILE A 69 -2.87 -18.32 9.08
C ILE A 69 -3.58 -17.16 9.78
N ARG A 70 -4.67 -16.65 9.18
CA ARG A 70 -5.50 -15.58 9.77
C ARG A 70 -6.06 -15.98 11.14
N LYS A 71 -6.51 -17.22 11.31
CA LYS A 71 -6.99 -17.73 12.61
C LYS A 71 -5.88 -17.80 13.67
N ILE A 72 -4.66 -18.19 13.30
CA ILE A 72 -3.49 -18.16 14.21
C ILE A 72 -3.21 -16.72 14.66
N GLN A 73 -3.15 -15.79 13.72
CA GLN A 73 -2.83 -14.39 14.02
C GLN A 73 -3.90 -13.75 14.91
N LYS A 74 -5.18 -14.05 14.66
CA LYS A 74 -6.28 -13.66 15.55
C LYS A 74 -6.10 -14.20 16.96
N TYR A 75 -5.77 -15.48 17.12
CA TYR A 75 -5.50 -16.08 18.43
C TYR A 75 -4.32 -15.39 19.15
N ARG A 76 -3.22 -15.07 18.46
CA ARG A 76 -2.08 -14.32 19.05
C ARG A 76 -2.51 -12.96 19.57
N HIS A 77 -3.37 -12.26 18.83
CA HIS A 77 -3.88 -10.96 19.22
C HIS A 77 -4.78 -11.03 20.45
N GLU A 78 -5.73 -11.98 20.49
CA GLU A 78 -6.59 -12.18 21.66
C GLU A 78 -5.77 -12.51 22.92
N VAL A 79 -4.76 -13.37 22.80
CA VAL A 79 -3.86 -13.70 23.93
C VAL A 79 -3.10 -12.46 24.42
N TYR A 80 -2.63 -11.60 23.50
CA TYR A 80 -1.95 -10.35 23.85
C TYR A 80 -2.88 -9.34 24.53
N VAL A 81 -4.09 -9.13 24.00
CA VAL A 81 -5.11 -8.24 24.59
C VAL A 81 -5.51 -8.72 25.98
N ASN A 82 -5.75 -10.03 26.14
CA ASN A 82 -6.06 -10.62 27.44
C ASN A 82 -4.92 -10.45 28.45
N ALA A 83 -3.66 -10.60 28.02
CA ALA A 83 -2.49 -10.38 28.87
C ALA A 83 -2.34 -8.91 29.31
N LEU A 84 -2.65 -7.95 28.42
CA LEU A 84 -2.69 -6.54 28.75
C LEU A 84 -3.81 -6.19 29.73
N GLN A 85 -5.00 -6.75 29.52
CA GLN A 85 -6.16 -6.50 30.38
C GLN A 85 -5.99 -7.12 31.78
N ALA A 86 -5.30 -8.27 31.87
CA ALA A 86 -4.91 -8.86 33.15
C ALA A 86 -3.86 -8.02 33.90
N SER A 87 -3.00 -7.29 33.18
CA SER A 87 -1.95 -6.44 33.76
C SER A 87 -2.44 -5.03 34.10
N LEU A 88 -3.48 -4.56 33.42
CA LEU A 88 -4.08 -3.22 33.56
C LEU A 88 -5.62 -3.33 33.57
N PRO A 89 -6.23 -3.60 34.75
CA PRO A 89 -7.65 -3.95 34.84
C PRO A 89 -8.63 -2.82 34.47
N ASN A 90 -8.15 -1.58 34.34
CA ASN A 90 -8.97 -0.40 33.99
C ASN A 90 -8.84 0.02 32.52
N LEU A 91 -8.22 -0.78 31.65
CA LEU A 91 -8.14 -0.47 30.23
C LEU A 91 -9.44 -0.93 29.54
N SER A 92 -10.40 -0.02 29.40
CA SER A 92 -11.61 -0.27 28.62
C SER A 92 -11.37 0.06 27.14
N LEU A 93 -11.36 -0.95 26.27
CA LEU A 93 -11.53 -0.77 24.83
C LEU A 93 -13.01 -0.45 24.58
N ILE A 94 -13.39 0.82 24.76
CA ILE A 94 -14.71 1.32 24.39
C ILE A 94 -14.52 2.13 23.11
N ASP A 95 -15.25 1.77 22.06
CA ASP A 95 -15.39 2.57 20.83
C ASP A 95 -15.63 4.03 21.21
N PRO A 96 -14.93 5.02 20.63
CA PRO A 96 -14.95 6.36 21.20
C PRO A 96 -16.36 6.97 21.08
N PRO A 97 -17.06 7.30 22.19
CA PRO A 97 -18.02 8.37 22.12
C PRO A 97 -17.22 9.68 22.15
N TYR A 98 -17.65 10.63 21.32
CA TYR A 98 -17.22 12.02 21.38
C TYR A 98 -17.19 12.54 22.83
N ASN A 99 -16.01 12.74 23.41
CA ASN A 99 -15.69 14.01 24.07
C ASN A 99 -14.21 14.15 24.44
N SER A 100 -13.78 15.41 24.43
CA SER A 100 -12.49 15.95 24.87
C SER A 100 -11.91 15.33 26.14
N GLY A 101 -10.67 14.83 26.04
CA GLY A 101 -9.86 14.42 27.19
C GLY A 101 -8.63 13.66 26.72
N VAL A 102 -7.45 14.10 27.14
CA VAL A 102 -6.15 13.58 26.69
C VAL A 102 -6.01 12.10 27.12
N ILE A 103 -6.19 11.19 26.17
CA ILE A 103 -5.87 9.76 26.33
C ILE A 103 -4.68 9.47 25.42
N PHE A 104 -3.60 8.95 26.01
CA PHE A 104 -2.50 8.33 25.25
C PHE A 104 -3.06 7.09 24.55
N VAL A 105 -3.60 7.28 23.35
CA VAL A 105 -3.96 6.18 22.47
C VAL A 105 -2.64 5.60 21.98
N LEU A 106 -2.17 4.51 22.60
CA LEU A 106 -1.28 3.60 21.91
C LEU A 106 -2.08 3.11 20.70
N HIS A 107 -1.81 3.72 19.55
CA HIS A 107 -2.33 3.28 18.27
C HIS A 107 -1.71 1.90 17.99
N VAL A 108 -2.30 0.86 18.58
CA VAL A 108 -2.07 -0.50 18.14
C VAL A 108 -2.76 -0.56 16.77
N PRO A 109 -2.01 -0.68 15.66
CA PRO A 109 -2.64 -0.79 14.37
C PRO A 109 -3.53 -2.02 14.42
N GLN A 110 -4.85 -1.81 14.33
CA GLN A 110 -5.79 -2.88 14.05
C GLN A 110 -5.49 -3.33 12.62
N VAL A 111 -4.51 -4.22 12.45
CA VAL A 111 -4.24 -4.91 11.19
C VAL A 111 -5.24 -6.07 11.10
N PHE A 112 -6.52 -5.75 10.94
CA PHE A 112 -7.59 -6.74 10.78
C PHE A 112 -8.62 -6.33 9.74
N ASP A 113 -8.15 -5.76 8.63
CA ASP A 113 -8.92 -5.76 7.40
C ASP A 113 -7.96 -5.84 6.20
N ASP A 114 -8.05 -6.91 5.40
CA ASP A 114 -7.37 -7.00 4.10
C ASP A 114 -8.01 -6.03 3.07
N GLN A 115 -9.05 -5.30 3.48
CA GLN A 115 -9.72 -4.28 2.70
C GLN A 115 -9.53 -2.90 3.33
N TYR A 116 -9.22 -1.92 2.48
CA TYR A 116 -9.27 -0.52 2.93
C TYR A 116 -10.71 -0.14 3.25
N ARG A 117 -10.89 0.53 4.39
CA ARG A 117 -12.13 1.26 4.68
C ARG A 117 -12.38 2.28 3.56
N MET A 118 -13.60 2.31 3.01
CA MET A 118 -14.01 3.20 1.89
C MET A 118 -15.47 3.66 2.06
N GLN A 119 -15.76 4.42 3.13
CA GLN A 119 -17.12 4.78 3.56
C GLN A 119 -17.34 6.29 3.81
N SER A 120 -16.27 7.09 3.86
CA SER A 120 -16.28 8.53 4.06
C SER A 120 -17.03 9.27 2.96
N GLN A 121 -17.53 10.46 3.28
CA GLN A 121 -18.13 11.38 2.30
C GLN A 121 -17.53 12.78 2.47
N PRO A 122 -16.70 13.24 1.50
CA PRO A 122 -16.26 12.52 0.30
C PRO A 122 -15.37 11.31 0.63
N LEU A 123 -15.25 10.35 -0.29
CA LEU A 123 -14.34 9.20 -0.14
C LEU A 123 -12.89 9.63 0.00
N GLY A 124 -12.55 10.71 -0.68
CA GLY A 124 -11.19 11.18 -0.84
C GLY A 124 -11.12 12.50 -1.55
N ILE A 125 -9.92 13.08 -1.54
CA ILE A 125 -9.57 14.16 -2.45
C ILE A 125 -9.03 13.53 -3.74
N CYS A 126 -9.49 14.03 -4.88
CA CYS A 126 -8.97 13.68 -6.20
C CYS A 126 -8.32 14.92 -6.81
N LEU A 127 -7.00 14.94 -6.90
CA LEU A 127 -6.24 15.99 -7.56
C LEU A 127 -6.03 15.63 -9.03
N ILE A 128 -6.50 16.48 -9.94
CA ILE A 128 -6.29 16.33 -11.38
C ILE A 128 -5.41 17.48 -11.85
N ILE A 129 -4.21 17.16 -12.32
CA ILE A 129 -3.29 18.11 -12.95
C ILE A 129 -3.14 17.72 -14.42
N ASP A 130 -3.79 18.50 -15.29
CA ASP A 130 -3.87 18.27 -16.73
C ASP A 130 -3.11 19.36 -17.49
N CYS A 131 -1.83 19.14 -17.74
CA CYS A 131 -0.96 20.09 -18.45
C CYS A 131 -1.21 20.10 -19.97
N ILE A 132 -2.03 19.18 -20.47
CA ILE A 132 -2.42 19.10 -21.90
C ILE A 132 -3.80 19.73 -22.12
N GLY A 133 -4.72 19.51 -21.19
CA GLY A 133 -6.06 20.10 -21.13
C GLY A 133 -7.17 19.28 -21.80
N ASN A 134 -6.91 18.04 -22.21
CA ASN A 134 -7.84 17.22 -23.01
C ASN A 134 -8.71 16.25 -22.20
N ASP A 135 -8.36 15.98 -20.94
CA ASP A 135 -8.94 14.86 -20.17
C ASP A 135 -9.71 15.32 -18.93
N THR A 136 -9.49 16.56 -18.49
CA THR A 136 -10.00 17.11 -17.23
C THR A 136 -11.52 16.89 -17.05
N ASP A 137 -12.35 17.20 -18.04
CA ASP A 137 -13.81 17.19 -17.86
C ASP A 137 -14.36 15.77 -17.67
N VAL A 138 -13.85 14.81 -18.45
CA VAL A 138 -14.22 13.39 -18.32
C VAL A 138 -13.78 12.85 -16.97
N LEU A 139 -12.59 13.22 -16.51
CA LEU A 139 -12.08 12.77 -15.21
C LEU A 139 -12.85 13.42 -14.05
N ASP A 140 -13.11 14.73 -14.10
CA ASP A 140 -13.87 15.45 -13.07
C ASP A 140 -15.26 14.83 -12.87
N GLU A 141 -16.01 14.68 -13.96
CA GLU A 141 -17.33 14.03 -13.91
C GLU A 141 -17.24 12.60 -13.37
N THR A 142 -16.22 11.83 -13.77
CA THR A 142 -16.05 10.44 -13.31
C THR A 142 -15.81 10.39 -11.80
N PHE A 143 -14.82 11.12 -11.30
CA PHE A 143 -14.39 11.00 -9.91
C PHE A 143 -15.35 11.70 -8.95
N ARG A 144 -16.03 12.79 -9.38
CA ARG A 144 -17.18 13.32 -8.63
C ARG A 144 -18.31 12.29 -8.56
N GLY A 145 -18.60 11.59 -9.66
CA GLY A 145 -19.58 10.50 -9.70
C GLY A 145 -19.24 9.32 -8.77
N LEU A 146 -17.95 9.09 -8.50
CA LEU A 146 -17.48 8.12 -7.51
C LEU A 146 -17.51 8.63 -6.06
N GLY A 147 -17.87 9.90 -5.82
CA GLY A 147 -17.94 10.48 -4.47
C GLY A 147 -16.63 11.11 -3.97
N TYR A 148 -15.72 11.49 -4.86
CA TYR A 148 -14.52 12.25 -4.51
C TYR A 148 -14.77 13.76 -4.55
N ASP A 149 -14.03 14.49 -3.72
CA ASP A 149 -13.89 15.93 -3.87
C ASP A 149 -12.76 16.23 -4.86
N VAL A 150 -13.13 16.69 -6.05
CA VAL A 150 -12.21 16.83 -7.18
C VAL A 150 -11.68 18.26 -7.29
N HIS A 151 -10.35 18.37 -7.35
CA HIS A 151 -9.59 19.61 -7.53
C HIS A 151 -8.87 19.55 -8.88
N CYS A 152 -9.29 20.38 -9.85
CA CYS A 152 -8.76 20.38 -11.20
C CYS A 152 -7.84 21.57 -11.47
N HIS A 153 -6.66 21.30 -12.03
CA HIS A 153 -5.69 22.31 -12.43
C HIS A 153 -5.21 22.03 -13.86
N ARG A 154 -5.39 22.99 -14.76
CA ARG A 154 -4.93 22.87 -16.15
C ARG A 154 -3.71 23.74 -16.40
N TYR A 155 -2.86 23.30 -17.34
CA TYR A 155 -1.76 24.11 -17.88
C TYR A 155 -0.82 24.67 -16.80
N LEU A 156 -0.58 23.90 -15.74
CA LEU A 156 0.40 24.30 -14.73
C LEU A 156 1.80 24.22 -15.31
N ASN A 157 2.65 25.18 -14.93
CA ASN A 157 4.10 25.01 -14.99
C ASN A 157 4.59 24.22 -13.76
N MET A 158 5.85 23.82 -13.76
CA MET A 158 6.48 22.96 -12.78
C MET A 158 6.51 23.59 -11.39
N ASN A 159 6.76 24.89 -11.29
CA ASN A 159 6.77 25.60 -10.01
C ASN A 159 5.37 25.63 -9.40
N THR A 160 4.35 25.97 -10.19
CA THR A 160 2.96 25.99 -9.74
C THR A 160 2.45 24.59 -9.44
N MET A 161 2.86 23.57 -10.21
CA MET A 161 2.54 22.17 -9.95
C MET A 161 3.14 21.70 -8.61
N ASN A 162 4.41 22.00 -8.34
CA ASN A 162 5.05 21.70 -7.06
C ASN A 162 4.32 22.38 -5.88
N GLN A 163 3.96 23.65 -6.03
CA GLN A 163 3.16 24.37 -5.03
C GLN A 163 1.79 23.72 -4.82
N THR A 164 1.12 23.33 -5.90
CA THR A 164 -0.19 22.66 -5.85
C THR A 164 -0.11 21.31 -5.11
N LEU A 165 0.92 20.50 -5.38
CA LEU A 165 1.16 19.25 -4.66
C LEU A 165 1.38 19.48 -3.16
N LEU A 166 2.18 20.49 -2.79
CA LEU A 166 2.41 20.88 -1.40
C LEU A 166 1.14 21.33 -0.69
N GLU A 167 0.34 22.17 -1.33
CA GLU A 167 -0.91 22.69 -0.79
C GLU A 167 -1.91 21.56 -0.56
N VAL A 168 -2.10 20.70 -1.55
CA VAL A 168 -3.01 19.55 -1.45
C VAL A 168 -2.54 18.56 -0.39
N ALA A 169 -1.24 18.26 -0.31
CA ALA A 169 -0.70 17.38 0.73
C ALA A 169 -0.95 17.90 2.15
N ARG A 170 -1.09 19.23 2.34
CA ARG A 170 -1.30 19.86 3.65
C ARG A 170 -2.77 20.02 4.03
N LEU A 171 -3.71 19.65 3.16
CA LEU A 171 -5.13 19.76 3.44
C LEU A 171 -5.52 18.90 4.64
N GLN A 172 -5.97 19.55 5.71
CA GLN A 172 -6.48 18.87 6.92
C GLN A 172 -7.71 18.01 6.64
N LYS A 173 -8.37 18.24 5.51
CA LYS A 173 -9.53 17.48 5.04
C LYS A 173 -9.20 15.99 4.83
N HIS A 174 -7.96 15.63 4.52
CA HIS A 174 -7.51 14.23 4.38
C HIS A 174 -7.84 13.39 5.62
N ARG A 175 -7.85 13.99 6.82
CA ARG A 175 -8.17 13.31 8.07
C ARG A 175 -9.51 12.57 8.02
N ASN A 176 -10.50 13.20 7.39
CA ASN A 176 -11.88 12.73 7.35
C ASN A 176 -12.22 11.93 6.09
N CYS A 177 -11.26 11.81 5.18
CA CYS A 177 -11.35 11.00 3.98
C CYS A 177 -10.73 9.62 4.20
N ASP A 178 -11.12 8.65 3.39
CA ASP A 178 -10.57 7.31 3.43
C ASP A 178 -9.48 7.06 2.38
N SER A 179 -9.44 7.84 1.29
CA SER A 179 -8.46 7.65 0.21
C SER A 179 -7.98 8.96 -0.40
N PHE A 180 -6.96 8.87 -1.24
CA PHE A 180 -6.45 9.97 -2.06
C PHE A 180 -6.20 9.50 -3.50
N ILE A 181 -6.52 10.35 -4.47
CA ILE A 181 -6.23 10.12 -5.89
C ILE A 181 -5.46 11.31 -6.45
N CYS A 182 -4.42 11.03 -7.23
CA CYS A 182 -3.70 12.03 -8.02
C CYS A 182 -3.62 11.56 -9.49
N ILE A 183 -4.09 12.40 -10.39
CA ILE A 183 -4.07 12.16 -11.84
C ILE A 183 -3.22 13.23 -12.49
N LEU A 184 -2.20 12.79 -13.23
CA LEU A 184 -1.23 13.67 -13.87
C LEU A 184 -1.19 13.40 -15.37
N VAL A 185 -1.45 14.44 -16.16
CA VAL A 185 -1.38 14.40 -17.64
C VAL A 185 -0.37 15.43 -18.09
N SER A 186 0.74 15.00 -18.67
CA SER A 186 1.82 15.92 -19.04
C SER A 186 2.70 15.39 -20.17
N ARG A 187 3.33 16.30 -20.91
CA ARG A 187 4.56 15.99 -21.67
C ARG A 187 5.69 15.68 -20.70
N GLY A 188 6.69 14.92 -21.13
CA GLY A 188 7.80 14.55 -20.26
C GLY A 188 8.83 13.63 -20.90
N SER A 189 9.74 13.15 -20.06
CA SER A 189 10.63 12.03 -20.34
C SER A 189 10.06 10.74 -19.74
N PRO A 190 10.72 9.58 -19.90
CA PRO A 190 10.30 8.36 -19.23
C PRO A 190 10.26 8.43 -17.69
N GLN A 191 10.99 9.38 -17.08
CA GLN A 191 11.13 9.48 -15.61
C GLN A 191 10.75 10.86 -15.04
N SER A 192 10.43 11.84 -15.88
CA SER A 192 10.10 13.19 -15.45
C SER A 192 8.93 13.78 -16.24
N ILE A 193 8.22 14.73 -15.64
CA ILE A 193 7.18 15.52 -16.29
C ILE A 193 7.67 16.94 -16.55
N PHE A 194 7.27 17.51 -17.68
CA PHE A 194 7.69 18.86 -18.08
C PHE A 194 6.62 19.91 -17.79
N CYS A 195 5.40 19.51 -17.44
CA CYS A 195 4.30 20.45 -17.26
C CYS A 195 4.12 21.28 -18.54
N THR A 196 3.88 22.59 -18.45
CA THR A 196 3.94 23.51 -19.60
C THR A 196 5.33 24.07 -19.86
N ASP A 197 6.36 23.69 -19.09
CA ASP A 197 7.72 24.20 -19.24
C ASP A 197 8.46 23.53 -20.41
N HIS A 198 9.42 24.27 -20.95
CA HIS A 198 10.32 23.78 -22.00
C HIS A 198 11.69 23.36 -21.43
N THR A 199 11.80 23.13 -20.12
CA THR A 199 13.05 22.78 -19.45
C THR A 199 13.34 21.28 -19.55
N PHE A 200 14.52 20.92 -20.06
CA PHE A 200 14.92 19.52 -20.31
C PHE A 200 15.03 18.66 -19.05
N SER A 201 15.32 19.23 -17.88
CA SER A 201 15.48 18.43 -16.65
C SER A 201 14.17 17.81 -16.16
N GLY A 202 13.03 18.48 -16.40
CA GLY A 202 11.73 18.08 -15.90
C GLY A 202 11.64 17.97 -14.37
N PHE A 203 10.46 17.56 -13.88
CA PHE A 203 10.23 17.20 -12.49
C PHE A 203 10.22 15.68 -12.36
N PRO A 204 11.10 15.07 -11.54
CA PRO A 204 11.17 13.62 -11.41
C PRO A 204 9.87 13.03 -10.84
N LEU A 205 9.31 12.04 -11.53
CA LEU A 205 8.03 11.43 -11.15
C LEU A 205 8.06 10.82 -9.75
N GLU A 206 9.19 10.22 -9.37
CA GLU A 206 9.38 9.63 -8.03
C GLU A 206 9.29 10.66 -6.90
N GLN A 207 9.52 11.96 -7.17
CA GLN A 207 9.34 13.00 -6.16
C GLN A 207 7.86 13.24 -5.82
N ILE A 208 6.92 12.95 -6.73
CA ILE A 208 5.48 13.15 -6.49
C ILE A 208 5.00 12.30 -5.30
N LYS A 209 5.48 11.05 -5.20
CA LYS A 209 5.10 10.15 -4.10
C LYS A 209 5.48 10.74 -2.74
N LYS A 210 6.62 11.45 -2.67
CA LYS A 210 7.19 12.00 -1.43
C LYS A 210 6.33 13.08 -0.78
N TYR A 211 5.43 13.73 -1.52
CA TYR A 211 4.48 14.68 -0.91
C TYR A 211 3.40 13.97 -0.09
N PHE A 212 3.15 12.69 -0.36
CA PHE A 212 2.04 11.92 0.21
C PHE A 212 2.53 10.68 0.99
N THR A 213 3.82 10.61 1.32
CA THR A 213 4.36 9.63 2.25
C THR A 213 3.93 9.94 3.68
N ALA A 214 4.03 8.96 4.57
CA ALA A 214 3.58 9.05 5.96
C ALA A 214 4.18 10.21 6.76
N ASP A 215 5.42 10.59 6.45
CA ASP A 215 6.15 11.70 7.06
C ASP A 215 5.69 13.07 6.54
N SER A 216 5.46 13.19 5.23
CA SER A 216 5.04 14.43 4.58
C SER A 216 3.55 14.72 4.70
N CYS A 217 2.72 13.67 4.71
CA CYS A 217 1.26 13.76 4.80
C CYS A 217 0.71 12.72 5.80
N PRO A 218 0.83 12.98 7.13
CA PRO A 218 0.40 12.04 8.16
C PRO A 218 -1.10 11.72 8.13
N GLU A 219 -1.93 12.64 7.62
CA GLU A 219 -3.38 12.45 7.50
C GLU A 219 -3.80 11.36 6.50
N LEU A 220 -2.86 10.92 5.65
CA LEU A 220 -3.01 9.82 4.69
C LEU A 220 -2.29 8.52 5.13
N LEU A 221 -1.81 8.44 6.38
CA LEU A 221 -1.21 7.23 6.93
C LEU A 221 -2.22 6.09 6.94
N GLY A 222 -1.86 4.93 6.37
CA GLY A 222 -2.72 3.75 6.30
C GLY A 222 -3.87 3.83 5.28
N LYS A 223 -3.97 4.93 4.52
CA LYS A 223 -5.02 5.16 3.53
C LYS A 223 -4.48 4.92 2.10
N PRO A 224 -5.27 4.32 1.19
CA PRO A 224 -4.83 4.08 -0.18
C PRO A 224 -4.64 5.40 -0.94
N LYS A 225 -3.48 5.51 -1.58
CA LYS A 225 -3.04 6.65 -2.40
C LYS A 225 -2.84 6.17 -3.83
N LEU A 226 -3.76 6.51 -4.72
CA LEU A 226 -3.76 6.04 -6.11
C LEU A 226 -3.22 7.12 -7.03
N PHE A 227 -2.20 6.79 -7.82
CA PHE A 227 -1.61 7.68 -8.81
C PHE A 227 -1.85 7.14 -10.21
N PHE A 228 -2.42 7.95 -11.09
CA PHE A 228 -2.64 7.64 -12.51
C PHE A 228 -1.92 8.68 -13.36
N ILE A 229 -0.89 8.25 -14.10
CA ILE A 229 -0.02 9.15 -14.86
C ILE A 229 -0.13 8.85 -16.34
N GLN A 230 -0.49 9.86 -17.13
CA GLN A 230 -0.37 9.86 -18.59
C GLN A 230 0.82 10.75 -18.98
N SER A 231 1.89 10.13 -19.47
CA SER A 231 3.10 10.81 -19.94
C SER A 231 3.16 10.79 -21.47
N TYR A 232 3.23 11.96 -22.10
CA TYR A 232 3.54 12.12 -23.52
C TYR A 232 5.05 12.34 -23.69
N ILE A 233 5.75 11.28 -24.08
CA ILE A 233 7.20 11.22 -24.11
C ILE A 233 7.73 12.05 -25.28
N VAL A 234 8.52 13.06 -24.96
CA VAL A 234 9.28 13.84 -25.93
C VAL A 234 10.63 13.16 -26.08
N PRO A 235 11.04 12.76 -27.31
CA PRO A 235 12.37 12.20 -27.51
C PRO A 235 13.44 13.23 -27.14
N GLU A 236 14.49 12.76 -26.48
CA GLU A 236 15.69 13.58 -26.29
C GLU A 236 16.30 13.81 -27.66
N ASN A 237 16.34 15.07 -28.11
CA ASN A 237 17.15 15.40 -29.27
C ASN A 237 18.61 15.11 -28.91
N GLU A 238 19.33 14.35 -29.75
CA GLU A 238 20.76 14.02 -29.61
C GLU A 238 21.68 15.26 -29.78
N GLN A 239 21.38 16.39 -29.15
CA GLN A 239 22.20 17.59 -29.23
C GLN A 239 22.62 18.07 -27.84
N GLU A 240 23.92 17.86 -27.59
CA GLU A 240 24.78 18.39 -26.53
C GLU A 240 24.83 17.63 -25.21
N CYS A 241 25.43 16.43 -25.28
CA CYS A 241 26.22 15.88 -24.18
C CYS A 241 27.38 16.83 -23.82
N THR A 242 27.22 17.66 -22.79
CA THR A 242 28.37 18.12 -22.00
C THR A 242 28.58 17.15 -20.85
N SER A 243 29.35 16.11 -21.16
CA SER A 243 30.27 15.38 -20.27
C SER A 243 30.26 15.76 -18.78
N LEU A 244 29.84 14.83 -17.94
CA LEU A 244 30.50 14.62 -16.64
C LEU A 244 30.64 13.12 -16.42
N LEU A 245 31.85 12.62 -16.67
CA LEU A 245 32.26 11.25 -16.37
C LEU A 245 32.28 11.08 -14.86
N GLU A 246 31.49 10.16 -14.32
CA GLU A 246 31.67 9.68 -12.95
C GLU A 246 32.48 8.38 -12.98
N ILE A 247 33.60 8.40 -12.26
CA ILE A 247 34.57 7.31 -12.12
C ILE A 247 34.09 6.40 -10.98
N ASP A 248 34.10 5.09 -11.24
CA ASP A 248 33.75 4.02 -10.31
C ASP A 248 34.68 4.01 -9.08
N GLY A 249 34.12 3.70 -7.90
CA GLY A 249 34.80 3.76 -6.62
C GLY A 249 34.12 2.88 -5.57
N ASN A 250 34.43 1.59 -5.62
CA ASN A 250 34.10 0.59 -4.60
C ASN A 250 35.18 0.57 -3.49
N ASP A 251 34.80 0.62 -2.21
CA ASP A 251 35.05 -0.45 -1.22
C ASP A 251 34.74 -0.08 0.24
N GLU A 252 34.43 -1.16 0.98
CA GLU A 252 33.69 -1.34 2.22
C GLU A 252 34.35 -0.85 3.54
N LYS A 253 33.50 -0.66 4.58
CA LYS A 253 33.89 -1.01 5.96
C LYS A 253 32.71 -1.41 6.86
N ILE A 254 32.98 -2.45 7.66
CA ILE A 254 32.09 -3.36 8.39
C ILE A 254 31.76 -2.88 9.83
N MET A 255 30.59 -3.32 10.34
CA MET A 255 30.26 -3.82 11.71
C MET A 255 29.21 -3.03 12.50
N ALA A 256 28.07 -3.67 12.82
CA ALA A 256 27.88 -4.38 14.09
C ALA A 256 26.41 -4.83 14.28
N ASN A 257 26.23 -6.11 14.59
CA ASN A 257 24.96 -6.71 15.02
C ASN A 257 24.43 -6.04 16.29
N THR A 258 23.27 -5.39 16.20
CA THR A 258 22.39 -5.18 17.36
C THR A 258 20.97 -5.55 16.94
N LYS A 259 20.40 -6.58 17.57
CA LYS A 259 19.01 -6.99 17.38
C LYS A 259 18.10 -5.84 17.84
N ILE A 260 17.53 -5.12 16.89
CA ILE A 260 16.54 -4.07 17.13
C ILE A 260 15.19 -4.76 17.45
N PRO A 261 14.49 -4.38 18.53
CA PRO A 261 13.13 -4.87 18.80
C PRO A 261 12.24 -4.57 17.60
N TRP A 262 11.45 -5.53 17.14
CA TRP A 262 10.56 -5.38 15.99
C TRP A 262 9.56 -4.25 16.21
N LYS A 263 9.94 -3.04 15.80
CA LYS A 263 9.03 -1.94 15.56
C LYS A 263 8.50 -2.21 14.16
N VAL A 264 7.25 -2.66 14.07
CA VAL A 264 6.52 -2.74 12.79
C VAL A 264 6.48 -1.32 12.24
N THR A 265 7.47 -1.01 11.41
CA THR A 265 7.57 0.27 10.75
C THR A 265 6.93 0.02 9.41
N ILE A 266 5.71 0.52 9.24
CA ILE A 266 5.07 0.54 7.93
C ILE A 266 6.11 1.13 6.96
N PRO A 267 6.43 0.46 5.83
CA PRO A 267 7.38 0.99 4.86
C PRO A 267 7.00 2.43 4.52
N GLN A 268 7.98 3.33 4.36
CA GLN A 268 7.74 4.74 4.07
C GLN A 268 6.86 4.97 2.82
N VAL A 269 6.82 3.97 1.93
CA VAL A 269 6.04 3.95 0.68
C VAL A 269 4.95 2.86 0.73
N ALA A 270 4.25 2.72 1.85
CA ALA A 270 3.09 1.85 1.95
C ALA A 270 1.83 2.52 1.39
N ASP A 271 0.85 1.69 1.02
CA ASP A 271 -0.48 2.11 0.57
C ASP A 271 -0.46 3.02 -0.68
N ILE A 272 0.54 2.87 -1.55
CA ILE A 272 0.65 3.59 -2.81
C ILE A 272 0.41 2.64 -3.98
N PHE A 273 -0.51 3.02 -4.85
CA PHE A 273 -0.70 2.40 -6.16
C PHE A 273 -0.23 3.37 -7.25
N TRP A 274 0.55 2.87 -8.21
CA TRP A 274 1.14 3.68 -9.27
C TRP A 274 0.84 3.06 -10.64
N SER A 275 -0.04 3.71 -11.40
CA SER A 275 -0.37 3.33 -12.77
C SER A 275 0.16 4.39 -13.72
N GLN A 276 1.04 3.98 -14.64
CA GLN A 276 1.66 4.90 -15.60
C GLN A 276 1.47 4.41 -17.03
N CYS A 277 0.92 5.28 -17.87
CA CYS A 277 0.86 5.13 -19.32
C CYS A 277 1.86 6.10 -19.97
N LYS A 278 2.68 5.57 -20.89
CA LYS A 278 3.66 6.34 -21.66
C LYS A 278 3.30 6.23 -23.13
N VAL A 279 3.15 7.38 -23.78
CA VAL A 279 2.76 7.47 -25.19
C VAL A 279 3.68 8.46 -25.88
N ASP A 280 4.05 8.21 -27.13
CA ASP A 280 4.86 9.14 -27.91
C ASP A 280 4.13 10.48 -28.13
N VAL A 281 4.85 11.61 -28.02
CA VAL A 281 4.27 12.96 -28.15
C VAL A 281 3.64 13.22 -29.53
N SER A 282 4.07 12.51 -30.59
CA SER A 282 3.47 12.63 -31.93
C SER A 282 1.97 12.28 -31.96
N THR A 283 1.47 11.56 -30.96
CA THR A 283 0.03 11.31 -30.81
C THR A 283 -0.76 12.58 -30.52
N LEU A 284 -0.19 13.53 -29.76
CA LEU A 284 -0.78 14.85 -29.55
C LEU A 284 -0.71 15.69 -30.82
N GLU A 285 0.34 15.56 -31.63
CA GLU A 285 0.47 16.32 -32.88
C GLU A 285 -0.55 15.86 -33.93
N LYS A 286 -0.77 14.54 -34.03
CA LYS A 286 -1.77 13.94 -34.91
C LYS A 286 -3.20 14.27 -34.49
N SER A 287 -3.44 14.46 -33.20
CA SER A 287 -4.79 14.72 -32.66
C SER A 287 -4.73 15.63 -31.41
N PRO A 288 -4.55 16.95 -31.60
CA PRO A 288 -4.27 17.88 -30.50
C PRO A 288 -5.34 17.96 -29.42
N SER A 289 -6.59 17.69 -29.79
CA SER A 289 -7.75 17.76 -28.90
C SER A 289 -8.30 16.40 -28.49
N SER A 290 -7.64 15.29 -28.86
CA SER A 290 -8.10 13.97 -28.44
C SER A 290 -7.72 13.71 -26.98
N SER A 291 -8.68 13.23 -26.20
CA SER A 291 -8.45 12.68 -24.86
C SER A 291 -7.56 11.44 -24.91
N SER A 292 -6.83 11.17 -23.83
CA SER A 292 -6.04 9.96 -23.67
C SER A 292 -6.93 8.72 -23.74
N TYR A 293 -6.54 7.75 -24.59
CA TYR A 293 -7.22 6.44 -24.63
C TYR A 293 -7.16 5.72 -23.28
N TYR A 294 -6.01 5.79 -22.59
CA TYR A 294 -5.81 5.19 -21.28
C TYR A 294 -6.75 5.77 -20.23
N LEU A 295 -6.83 7.11 -20.12
CA LEU A 295 -7.66 7.78 -19.13
C LEU A 295 -9.15 7.64 -19.46
N ARG A 296 -9.51 7.63 -20.75
CA ARG A 296 -10.88 7.35 -21.18
C ARG A 296 -11.30 5.93 -20.82
N CYS A 297 -10.49 4.91 -21.09
CA CYS A 297 -10.79 3.54 -20.69
C CYS A 297 -10.89 3.39 -19.17
N LEU A 298 -9.99 4.03 -18.41
CA LEU A 298 -10.06 4.07 -16.96
C LEU A 298 -11.41 4.64 -16.50
N ALA A 299 -11.81 5.79 -17.04
CA ALA A 299 -13.07 6.43 -16.71
C ALA A 299 -14.28 5.54 -17.05
N GLU A 300 -14.30 4.93 -18.24
CA GLU A 300 -15.38 4.04 -18.68
C GLU A 300 -15.54 2.81 -17.75
N LEU A 301 -14.43 2.20 -17.34
CA LEU A 301 -14.41 1.04 -16.44
C LEU A 301 -14.84 1.40 -15.02
N LEU A 302 -14.52 2.60 -14.56
CA LEU A 302 -14.92 3.09 -13.24
C LEU A 302 -16.40 3.47 -13.20
N ARG A 303 -16.93 4.09 -14.27
CA ARG A 303 -18.36 4.43 -14.39
C ARG A 303 -19.25 3.20 -14.54
N ASN A 304 -18.74 2.11 -15.13
CA ASN A 304 -19.51 0.89 -15.40
C ASN A 304 -18.83 -0.37 -14.83
N PRO A 305 -18.98 -0.63 -13.51
CA PRO A 305 -18.37 -1.80 -12.87
C PRO A 305 -18.80 -3.14 -13.47
N ARG A 306 -19.98 -3.18 -14.12
CA ARG A 306 -20.55 -4.36 -14.79
C ARG A 306 -19.84 -4.77 -16.09
N LYS A 307 -18.89 -3.98 -16.58
CA LYS A 307 -18.05 -4.31 -17.76
C LYS A 307 -16.70 -4.94 -17.37
N ARG A 308 -16.47 -5.22 -16.09
CA ARG A 308 -15.27 -5.92 -15.60
C ARG A 308 -15.38 -7.43 -15.79
#